data_AF-X8HFV9-F1
#
_entry.id   AF-X8HFV9-F1
#
_cell.length_a   1.000
_cell.length_b   1.000
_cell.length_c   1.000
_cell.angle_alpha   90.00
_cell.angle_beta   90.00
_cell.angle_gamma   90.00
#
_symmetry.space_group_name_H-M   'P 1'
#
loop_
_entity.id
_entity.type
_entity.pdbx_description
1 polymer ?
#
loop_
_entity_poly.entity_id
_entity_poly.type
_entity_poly.pdbx_seq_one_letter_code
_entity_poly.pdbx_strand_id
1 'polypeptide(L)'
;MAYKDNDKKSNNLSYSDWFSFYLSIFTNNIALAQLCAKKACLNQIHNQKIEDDTEEIDNLLAEINVGLEELKKDSHKHFYLFKPDKRDIEDRLYMQNKKLKYGKVCFTLTAGRYTVGMDIPEGRYRIVAKKNSGNIYNKYYTFDEDLDAEDDDSPKIHKRLIIGDILIITDALVVELSSKKANLLQNIIRYPIGKEITLKAGNYICGDDFKSGVYDIKRIKNRGVVSFDDSGEDFGSEANELEEIKNWLFKNNDYLGISGGLIIKLVPSKNNYIK
;
A
#
# COMPACT_ATOMS: atom_id res chain seq x y z
N MET A 1 21.65 38.33 32.06
CA MET A 1 20.35 37.73 31.66
C MET A 1 20.60 36.92 30.39
N ALA A 2 20.74 35.60 30.53
CA ALA A 2 20.91 34.69 29.40
C ALA A 2 19.68 33.79 29.37
N TYR A 3 18.89 33.90 28.29
CA TYR A 3 17.82 32.95 27.98
C TYR A 3 18.48 31.63 27.58
N LYS A 4 18.24 30.56 28.34
CA LYS A 4 18.54 29.19 27.93
C LYS A 4 17.38 28.69 27.10
N ASP A 5 17.67 28.33 25.85
CA ASP A 5 16.80 27.51 25.00
C ASP A 5 16.48 26.19 25.72
N ASN A 6 15.19 25.95 25.97
CA ASN A 6 14.70 24.64 26.35
C ASN A 6 14.48 23.85 25.06
N ASP A 7 15.48 23.05 24.70
CA ASP A 7 15.41 22.07 23.63
C ASP A 7 14.17 21.15 23.78
N LYS A 8 13.49 20.98 22.65
CA LYS A 8 12.39 20.03 22.43
C LYS A 8 12.75 18.64 22.95
N LYS A 9 12.08 18.17 24.00
CA LYS A 9 12.03 16.73 24.34
C LYS A 9 11.40 15.98 23.17
N SER A 10 12.23 15.27 22.40
CA SER A 10 11.83 14.37 21.33
C SER A 10 10.84 13.30 21.84
N ASN A 11 9.76 13.05 21.09
CA ASN A 11 8.85 11.92 21.29
C ASN A 11 9.62 10.59 21.24
N ASN A 12 10.02 10.07 22.41
CA ASN A 12 10.66 8.75 22.53
C ASN A 12 9.59 7.67 22.71
N LEU A 13 8.89 7.34 21.61
CA LEU A 13 8.14 6.09 21.51
C LEU A 13 9.08 4.98 21.04
N SER A 14 8.99 3.80 21.66
CA SER A 14 9.74 2.61 21.21
C SER A 14 9.30 2.21 19.80
N TYR A 15 10.26 1.90 18.93
CA TYR A 15 10.00 1.42 17.56
C TYR A 15 9.05 0.21 17.54
N SER A 16 9.09 -0.63 18.59
CA SER A 16 8.20 -1.80 18.76
C SER A 16 6.72 -1.43 18.86
N ASP A 17 6.41 -0.28 19.47
CA ASP A 17 5.04 0.16 19.73
C ASP A 17 4.42 0.74 18.45
N TRP A 18 5.18 1.55 17.71
CA TRP A 18 4.79 2.01 16.37
C TRP A 18 4.65 0.85 15.38
N PHE A 19 5.58 -0.11 15.40
CA PHE A 19 5.54 -1.27 14.52
C PHE A 19 4.28 -2.10 14.72
N SER A 20 3.87 -2.33 15.96
CA SER A 20 2.65 -3.08 16.29
C SER A 20 1.38 -2.37 15.81
N PHE A 21 1.34 -1.03 15.92
CA PHE A 21 0.25 -0.20 15.40
C PHE A 21 0.14 -0.26 13.86
N TYR A 22 1.26 -0.05 13.16
CA TYR A 22 1.26 -0.10 11.70
C TYR A 22 0.93 -1.50 11.17
N LEU A 23 1.44 -2.57 11.81
CA LEU A 23 1.14 -3.95 11.42
C LEU A 23 -0.35 -4.28 11.55
N SER A 24 -1.03 -3.80 12.60
CA SER A 24 -2.49 -3.94 12.73
C SER A 24 -3.28 -3.18 11.65
N ILE A 25 -2.77 -2.05 11.16
CA ILE A 25 -3.37 -1.32 10.04
C ILE A 25 -3.16 -2.08 8.73
N PHE A 26 -1.95 -2.60 8.49
CA PHE A 26 -1.63 -3.39 7.28
C PHE A 26 -2.45 -4.68 7.19
N THR A 27 -2.91 -5.17 8.32
CA THR A 27 -3.77 -6.35 8.42
C THR A 27 -5.26 -6.01 8.51
N ASN A 28 -5.62 -4.74 8.31
CA ASN A 28 -6.99 -4.23 8.29
C ASN A 28 -7.77 -4.48 9.60
N ASN A 29 -7.08 -4.70 10.73
CA ASN A 29 -7.68 -4.90 12.04
C ASN A 29 -7.68 -3.59 12.83
N ILE A 30 -8.69 -2.77 12.56
CA ILE A 30 -8.82 -1.40 13.12
C ILE A 30 -8.92 -1.42 14.65
N ALA A 31 -9.61 -2.41 15.24
CA ALA A 31 -9.71 -2.57 16.69
C ALA A 31 -8.34 -2.86 17.33
N LEU A 32 -7.55 -3.74 16.70
CA LEU A 32 -6.18 -4.03 17.13
C LEU A 32 -5.27 -2.80 16.99
N ALA A 33 -5.44 -2.01 15.93
CA ALA A 33 -4.71 -0.76 15.74
C ALA A 33 -5.02 0.28 16.81
N GLN A 34 -6.30 0.46 17.15
CA GLN A 34 -6.68 1.38 18.22
C GLN A 34 -6.08 0.99 19.58
N LEU A 35 -6.03 -0.31 19.90
CA LEU A 35 -5.42 -0.80 21.15
C LEU A 35 -3.89 -0.66 21.15
N CYS A 36 -3.22 -0.96 20.03
CA CYS A 36 -1.78 -0.73 19.88
C CYS A 36 -1.42 0.76 20.03
N ALA A 37 -2.23 1.67 19.47
CA ALA A 37 -2.04 3.12 19.63
C ALA A 37 -2.23 3.59 21.07
N LYS A 38 -3.29 3.11 21.75
CA LYS A 38 -3.52 3.41 23.16
C LYS A 38 -2.38 2.93 24.06
N LYS A 39 -1.91 1.69 23.84
CA LYS A 39 -0.75 1.13 24.55
C LYS A 39 0.52 1.96 24.35
N ALA A 40 0.80 2.35 23.10
CA ALA A 40 1.95 3.20 22.77
C ALA A 40 1.90 4.55 23.50
N CYS A 41 0.73 5.20 23.50
CA CYS A 41 0.50 6.47 24.19
C CYS A 41 0.72 6.34 25.72
N LEU A 42 0.15 5.30 26.34
CA LEU A 42 0.31 5.05 27.78
C LEU A 42 1.75 4.73 28.17
N ASN A 43 2.46 3.91 27.38
CA ASN A 43 3.89 3.67 27.57
C ASN A 43 4.72 4.95 27.50
N GLN A 44 4.34 5.89 26.62
CA GLN A 44 5.02 7.18 26.50
C GLN A 44 4.79 8.05 27.74
N ILE A 45 3.58 8.06 28.30
CA ILE A 45 3.23 8.78 29.52
C ILE A 45 3.97 8.15 30.72
N HIS A 46 3.95 6.82 30.83
CA HIS A 46 4.66 6.06 31.87
C HIS A 46 6.17 6.37 31.87
N ASN A 47 6.81 6.37 30.70
CA ASN A 47 8.25 6.62 30.56
C ASN A 47 8.65 8.08 30.82
N GLN A 48 7.70 9.02 30.92
CA GLN A 48 7.96 10.42 31.24
C GLN A 48 8.02 10.72 32.75
N LYS A 49 7.88 9.70 33.62
CA LYS A 49 7.89 9.81 35.10
C LYS A 49 6.94 10.90 35.62
N ILE A 50 5.64 10.70 35.44
CA ILE A 50 4.62 11.38 36.24
C ILE A 50 4.34 10.44 37.42
N GLU A 51 4.88 10.74 38.60
CA GLU A 51 4.93 9.80 39.75
C GLU A 51 3.54 9.45 40.32
N ASP A 52 2.54 10.33 40.17
CA ASP A 52 1.25 10.18 40.85
C ASP A 52 0.24 9.23 40.17
N ASP A 53 0.41 8.88 38.88
CA ASP A 53 -0.57 8.08 38.13
C ASP A 53 -0.04 6.70 37.68
N THR A 54 1.10 6.26 38.21
CA THR A 54 1.80 5.03 37.75
C THR A 54 0.97 3.76 37.94
N GLU A 55 0.25 3.62 39.05
CA GLU A 55 -0.61 2.46 39.32
C GLU A 55 -1.85 2.42 38.40
N GLU A 56 -2.45 3.57 38.09
CA GLU A 56 -3.58 3.65 37.16
C GLU A 56 -3.16 3.32 35.72
N ILE A 57 -1.99 3.80 35.31
CA ILE A 57 -1.41 3.48 34.00
C ILE A 57 -1.09 1.99 33.87
N ASP A 58 -0.54 1.37 34.92
CA ASP A 58 -0.23 -0.07 34.93
C ASP A 58 -1.50 -0.92 34.82
N ASN A 59 -2.58 -0.53 35.52
CA ASN A 59 -3.88 -1.20 35.42
C ASN A 59 -4.48 -1.08 34.00
N LEU A 60 -4.45 0.12 33.41
CA LEU A 60 -4.90 0.34 32.02
C LEU A 60 -4.06 -0.44 31.00
N LEU A 61 -2.75 -0.54 31.20
CA LEU A 61 -1.85 -1.35 30.36
C LEU A 61 -2.19 -2.84 30.48
N ALA A 62 -2.52 -3.32 31.68
CA ALA A 62 -2.94 -4.71 31.90
C ALA A 62 -4.25 -5.02 31.16
N GLU A 63 -5.26 -4.16 31.26
CA GLU A 63 -6.54 -4.31 30.53
C GLU A 63 -6.35 -4.30 29.01
N ILE A 64 -5.55 -3.37 28.49
CA ILE A 64 -5.22 -3.31 27.06
C ILE A 64 -4.50 -4.58 26.62
N ASN A 65 -3.58 -5.11 27.42
CA ASN A 65 -2.87 -6.36 27.10
C ASN A 65 -3.82 -7.56 27.05
N VAL A 66 -4.81 -7.63 27.96
CA VAL A 66 -5.84 -8.68 27.92
C VAL A 66 -6.67 -8.58 26.63
N GLY A 67 -7.15 -7.38 26.28
CA GLY A 67 -7.89 -7.16 25.03
C GLY A 67 -7.07 -7.46 23.77
N LEU A 68 -5.76 -7.17 23.79
CA LEU A 68 -4.84 -7.54 22.71
C LEU A 68 -4.72 -9.07 22.56
N GLU A 69 -4.63 -9.81 23.66
CA GLU A 69 -4.54 -11.28 23.63
C GLU A 69 -5.85 -11.94 23.17
N GLU A 70 -7.00 -11.38 23.53
CA GLU A 70 -8.31 -11.86 23.05
C GLU A 70 -8.48 -11.63 21.54
N LEU A 71 -8.16 -10.44 21.05
CA LEU A 71 -8.20 -10.14 19.62
C LEU A 71 -7.17 -10.93 18.81
N LYS A 72 -6.01 -11.28 19.40
CA LYS A 72 -5.06 -12.21 18.78
C LYS A 72 -5.64 -13.62 18.65
N LYS A 73 -6.39 -14.11 19.65
CA LYS A 73 -7.08 -15.41 19.59
C LYS A 73 -8.19 -15.43 18.55
N ASP A 74 -8.97 -14.36 18.45
CA ASP A 74 -10.04 -14.22 17.45
C ASP A 74 -9.53 -13.91 16.03
N SER A 75 -8.31 -13.39 15.90
CA SER A 75 -7.69 -13.12 14.60
C SER A 75 -7.59 -14.37 13.72
N HIS A 76 -7.55 -15.58 14.30
CA HIS A 76 -7.55 -16.84 13.55
C HIS A 76 -8.83 -17.10 12.74
N LYS A 77 -9.96 -16.41 13.02
CA LYS A 77 -11.21 -16.54 12.27
C LYS A 77 -11.34 -15.59 11.08
N HIS A 78 -10.57 -14.50 11.05
CA HIS A 78 -10.63 -13.49 9.99
C HIS A 78 -9.27 -13.17 9.35
N PHE A 79 -8.29 -14.06 9.45
CA PHE A 79 -6.99 -13.89 8.82
C PHE A 79 -6.62 -15.02 7.87
N TYR A 80 -6.26 -14.62 6.65
CA TYR A 80 -5.22 -15.29 5.89
C TYR A 80 -3.95 -15.33 6.76
N LEU A 81 -3.54 -16.54 7.15
CA LEU A 81 -2.39 -16.81 8.02
C LEU A 81 -1.10 -16.15 7.49
N PHE A 82 -0.49 -15.28 8.30
CA PHE A 82 0.97 -15.22 8.41
C PHE A 82 1.32 -15.95 9.73
N LYS A 83 1.72 -17.22 9.64
CA LYS A 83 2.44 -17.90 10.73
C LYS A 83 3.90 -17.46 10.61
N PRO A 84 4.54 -16.89 11.65
CA PRO A 84 5.95 -16.56 11.56
C PRO A 84 6.75 -17.85 11.53
N ASP A 85 7.17 -18.24 10.33
CA ASP A 85 8.08 -19.35 10.09
C ASP A 85 9.48 -18.94 10.60
N LYS A 86 10.38 -19.89 10.90
CA LYS A 86 11.74 -19.59 11.43
C LYS A 86 12.53 -18.52 10.61
N ARG A 87 12.12 -18.30 9.36
CA ARG A 87 12.57 -17.22 8.47
C ARG A 87 12.34 -15.80 9.01
N ASP A 88 11.27 -15.54 9.80
CA ASP A 88 10.98 -14.20 10.35
C ASP A 88 11.96 -13.74 11.44
N ILE A 89 12.68 -14.68 12.07
CA ILE A 89 13.73 -14.38 13.05
C ILE A 89 15.06 -14.13 12.32
N GLU A 90 15.34 -14.89 11.26
CA GLU A 90 16.47 -14.63 10.35
C GLU A 90 16.30 -13.31 9.61
N ASP A 91 15.09 -12.97 9.14
CA ASP A 91 14.75 -11.69 8.50
C ASP A 91 14.86 -10.52 9.50
N ARG A 92 14.53 -10.73 10.78
CA ARG A 92 14.74 -9.72 11.84
C ARG A 92 16.22 -9.43 12.12
N LEU A 93 17.04 -10.47 12.19
CA LEU A 93 18.50 -10.33 12.32
C LEU A 93 19.14 -9.76 11.03
N TYR A 94 18.54 -10.04 9.88
CA TYR A 94 18.93 -9.49 8.57
C TYR A 94 18.56 -8.01 8.42
N MET A 95 17.41 -7.56 8.96
CA MET A 95 16.97 -6.17 8.97
C MET A 95 17.72 -5.30 9.99
N GLN A 96 18.15 -5.86 11.13
CA GLN A 96 18.98 -5.14 12.10
C GLN A 96 20.44 -4.92 11.64
N ASN A 97 20.96 -5.76 10.73
CA ASN A 97 22.38 -5.76 10.35
C ASN A 97 22.67 -5.26 8.92
N LYS A 98 21.67 -4.84 8.14
CA LYS A 98 21.91 -4.36 6.77
C LYS A 98 21.91 -2.83 6.71
N LYS A 99 23.07 -2.25 6.40
CA LYS A 99 23.22 -0.85 5.99
C LYS A 99 22.10 -0.50 5.00
N LEU A 100 21.26 0.49 5.34
CA LEU A 100 20.28 1.08 4.43
C LEU A 100 20.95 1.34 3.08
N LYS A 101 20.55 0.60 2.04
CA LYS A 101 21.14 0.75 0.71
C LYS A 101 20.33 1.78 -0.05
N TYR A 102 20.73 3.04 0.07
CA TYR A 102 20.15 4.11 -0.73
C TYR A 102 20.76 4.12 -2.13
N GLY A 103 19.95 4.40 -3.15
CA GLY A 103 20.45 4.55 -4.51
C GLY A 103 19.53 5.33 -5.43
N LYS A 104 20.03 5.60 -6.63
CA LYS A 104 19.27 6.25 -7.69
C LYS A 104 18.36 5.23 -8.37
N VAL A 105 17.11 5.60 -8.61
CA VAL A 105 16.14 4.81 -9.38
C VAL A 105 15.44 5.70 -10.40
N CYS A 106 15.08 5.11 -11.53
CA CYS A 106 14.26 5.73 -12.57
C CYS A 106 13.48 4.59 -13.26
N PHE A 107 12.16 4.64 -13.22
CA PHE A 107 11.30 3.65 -13.85
C PHE A 107 9.96 4.26 -14.23
N THR A 108 9.24 3.61 -15.13
CA THR A 108 7.92 4.05 -15.60
C THR A 108 6.81 3.16 -15.03
N LEU A 109 5.70 3.77 -14.64
CA LEU A 109 4.48 3.08 -14.24
C LEU A 109 3.33 3.49 -15.17
N THR A 110 2.43 2.54 -15.42
CA THR A 110 1.19 2.72 -16.17
C THR A 110 0.01 2.75 -15.20
N ALA A 111 -1.23 2.80 -15.70
CA ALA A 111 -2.43 2.64 -14.90
C ALA A 111 -2.35 1.47 -13.91
N GLY A 112 -2.81 1.69 -12.68
CA GLY A 112 -2.80 0.67 -11.64
C GLY A 112 -2.61 1.21 -10.22
N ARG A 113 -2.51 0.28 -9.27
CA ARG A 113 -2.37 0.57 -7.83
C ARG A 113 -1.02 0.06 -7.31
N TYR A 114 -0.12 0.96 -6.92
CA TYR A 114 1.26 0.64 -6.59
C TYR A 114 1.53 0.91 -5.11
N THR A 115 1.96 -0.12 -4.38
CA THR A 115 2.25 0.03 -2.95
C THR A 115 3.74 0.34 -2.74
N VAL A 116 4.03 1.40 -1.99
CA VAL A 116 5.41 1.77 -1.65
C VAL A 116 5.97 0.76 -0.63
N GLY A 117 7.20 0.30 -0.87
CA GLY A 117 7.84 -0.83 -0.20
C GLY A 117 7.63 -2.17 -0.90
N MET A 118 6.68 -2.28 -1.84
CA MET A 118 6.37 -3.49 -2.61
C MET A 118 6.56 -3.32 -4.12
N ASP A 119 6.01 -2.25 -4.70
CA ASP A 119 6.08 -1.92 -6.12
C ASP A 119 7.00 -0.71 -6.38
N ILE A 120 7.09 0.19 -5.41
CA ILE A 120 7.87 1.43 -5.49
C ILE A 120 8.79 1.46 -4.27
N PRO A 121 10.11 1.63 -4.41
CA PRO A 121 10.99 1.84 -3.26
C PRO A 121 10.60 3.08 -2.44
N GLU A 122 10.83 3.08 -1.13
CA GLU A 122 10.60 4.29 -0.32
C GLU A 122 11.56 5.41 -0.78
N GLY A 123 11.10 6.66 -0.83
CA GLY A 123 12.01 7.76 -1.17
C GLY A 123 11.33 9.08 -1.47
N ARG A 124 12.14 10.06 -1.88
CA ARG A 124 11.62 11.31 -2.47
C ARG A 124 11.69 11.21 -3.97
N TYR A 125 10.55 11.36 -4.62
CA TYR A 125 10.38 11.17 -6.05
C TYR A 125 10.03 12.48 -6.74
N ARG A 126 10.60 12.64 -7.93
CA ARG A 126 10.05 13.50 -8.97
C ARG A 126 9.24 12.60 -9.91
N ILE A 127 7.96 12.93 -10.10
CA ILE A 127 7.02 12.21 -10.95
C ILE A 127 6.63 13.15 -12.10
N VAL A 128 6.71 12.64 -13.33
CA VAL A 128 6.38 13.40 -14.55
C VAL A 128 5.60 12.50 -15.52
N ALA A 129 4.63 13.06 -16.23
CA ALA A 129 4.02 12.37 -17.36
C ALA A 129 5.05 12.14 -18.47
N LYS A 130 4.95 10.98 -19.13
CA LYS A 130 5.80 10.61 -20.27
C LYS A 130 5.01 10.26 -21.50
N LYS A 131 3.80 9.70 -21.33
CA LYS A 131 2.85 9.41 -22.41
C LYS A 131 1.42 9.54 -21.89
N ASN A 132 0.54 9.95 -22.79
CA ASN A 132 -0.90 10.06 -22.60
C ASN A 132 -1.25 10.98 -21.42
N SER A 133 -2.53 11.01 -21.07
CA SER A 133 -3.07 11.78 -19.95
C SER A 133 -3.89 10.90 -19.01
N GLY A 134 -4.15 11.44 -17.82
CA GLY A 134 -4.95 10.81 -16.77
C GLY A 134 -4.65 11.42 -15.40
N ASN A 135 -5.22 10.84 -14.35
CA ASN A 135 -5.04 11.31 -13.00
C ASN A 135 -4.03 10.45 -12.22
N ILE A 136 -3.25 11.09 -11.35
CA ILE A 136 -2.42 10.43 -10.34
C ILE A 136 -2.71 10.99 -8.94
N TYR A 137 -3.07 10.09 -8.03
CA TYR A 137 -3.33 10.43 -6.65
C TYR A 137 -2.83 9.33 -5.71
N ASN A 138 -2.68 9.64 -4.43
CA ASN A 138 -2.48 8.61 -3.43
C ASN A 138 -3.80 8.28 -2.70
N LYS A 139 -3.89 7.10 -2.08
CA LYS A 139 -5.09 6.66 -1.35
C LYS A 139 -5.66 7.66 -0.33
N TYR A 140 -4.82 8.53 0.23
CA TYR A 140 -5.20 9.54 1.22
C TYR A 140 -5.38 10.95 0.62
N TYR A 141 -5.34 11.10 -0.70
CA TYR A 141 -5.49 12.37 -1.42
C TYR A 141 -4.58 13.50 -0.87
N THR A 142 -3.37 13.15 -0.42
CA THR A 142 -2.32 14.12 -0.06
C THR A 142 -1.69 14.76 -1.30
N PHE A 143 -1.97 14.20 -2.48
CA PHE A 143 -1.95 14.85 -3.78
C PHE A 143 -2.91 14.11 -4.71
N ASP A 144 -3.44 14.86 -5.67
CA ASP A 144 -4.41 14.46 -6.68
C ASP A 144 -4.24 15.43 -7.84
N GLU A 145 -3.72 14.95 -8.98
CA GLU A 145 -3.23 15.80 -10.05
C GLU A 145 -3.49 15.16 -11.41
N ASP A 146 -4.16 15.90 -12.28
CA ASP A 146 -4.26 15.55 -13.69
C ASP A 146 -2.94 15.85 -14.39
N LEU A 147 -2.39 14.84 -15.06
CA LEU A 147 -1.16 14.96 -15.84
C LEU A 147 -1.43 14.66 -17.31
N ASP A 148 -0.71 15.35 -18.19
CA ASP A 148 -0.76 15.16 -19.62
C ASP A 148 0.67 15.25 -20.17
N ALA A 149 1.12 14.24 -20.89
CA ALA A 149 2.45 14.20 -21.46
C ALA A 149 2.64 15.13 -22.67
N GLU A 150 1.53 15.54 -23.31
CA GLU A 150 1.54 16.45 -24.47
C GLU A 150 1.42 17.92 -24.06
N ASP A 151 1.10 18.19 -22.78
CA ASP A 151 1.05 19.53 -22.22
C ASP A 151 2.38 19.90 -21.55
N ASP A 152 3.08 20.89 -22.12
CA ASP A 152 4.34 21.43 -21.59
C ASP A 152 4.18 22.05 -20.18
N ASP A 153 2.97 22.50 -19.85
CA ASP A 153 2.61 23.08 -18.56
C ASP A 153 2.15 22.03 -17.53
N SER A 154 2.15 20.75 -17.90
CA SER A 154 1.70 19.68 -17.00
C SER A 154 2.50 19.65 -15.68
N PRO A 155 1.82 19.47 -14.52
CA PRO A 155 2.45 19.52 -13.21
C PRO A 155 3.63 18.53 -13.03
N LYS A 156 4.68 19.00 -12.35
CA LYS A 156 5.83 18.16 -11.95
C LYS A 156 5.76 17.87 -10.47
N ILE A 157 5.29 16.68 -10.11
CA ILE A 157 5.05 16.31 -8.72
C ILE A 157 6.37 15.99 -8.02
N HIS A 158 6.58 16.58 -6.84
CA HIS A 158 7.70 16.30 -5.96
C HIS A 158 7.19 15.85 -4.60
N LYS A 159 7.19 14.54 -4.34
CA LYS A 159 6.61 13.98 -3.11
C LYS A 159 7.54 12.98 -2.45
N ARG A 160 7.43 12.88 -1.12
CA ARG A 160 8.00 11.78 -0.35
C ARG A 160 6.98 10.66 -0.33
N LEU A 161 7.37 9.50 -0.82
CA LEU A 161 6.62 8.26 -0.78
C LEU A 161 7.16 7.40 0.35
N ILE A 162 6.29 7.07 1.31
CA ILE A 162 6.61 6.31 2.52
C ILE A 162 6.06 4.89 2.38
N ILE A 163 6.75 3.90 2.97
CA ILE A 163 6.28 2.50 2.96
C ILE A 163 4.82 2.43 3.42
N GLY A 164 4.00 1.73 2.63
CA GLY A 164 2.56 1.58 2.85
C GLY A 164 1.68 2.61 2.13
N ASP A 165 2.25 3.69 1.58
CA ASP A 165 1.52 4.55 0.65
C ASP A 165 1.08 3.75 -0.57
N ILE A 166 -0.11 4.05 -1.07
CA ILE A 166 -0.65 3.46 -2.30
C ILE A 166 -0.82 4.59 -3.31
N LEU A 167 -0.07 4.49 -4.40
CA LEU A 167 -0.14 5.38 -5.55
C LEU A 167 -1.13 4.78 -6.57
N ILE A 168 -2.04 5.59 -7.06
CA ILE A 168 -3.08 5.20 -8.00
C ILE A 168 -2.91 6.05 -9.26
N ILE A 169 -2.83 5.38 -10.40
CA ILE A 169 -2.72 5.99 -11.73
C ILE A 169 -3.91 5.48 -12.54
N THR A 170 -4.68 6.39 -13.14
CA THR A 170 -5.87 6.08 -13.93
C THR A 170 -5.64 6.32 -15.42
N ASP A 171 -6.63 5.93 -16.23
CA ASP A 171 -6.64 6.15 -17.68
C ASP A 171 -5.40 5.59 -18.37
N ALA A 172 -5.01 6.13 -19.52
CA ALA A 172 -3.86 5.65 -20.27
C ALA A 172 -2.52 6.24 -19.78
N LEU A 173 -2.50 6.97 -18.67
CA LEU A 173 -1.35 7.74 -18.20
C LEU A 173 -0.12 6.85 -17.95
N VAL A 174 1.03 7.29 -18.48
CA VAL A 174 2.34 6.70 -18.19
C VAL A 174 3.22 7.74 -17.52
N VAL A 175 3.65 7.46 -16.30
CA VAL A 175 4.52 8.35 -15.51
C VAL A 175 5.91 7.79 -15.30
N GLU A 176 6.92 8.65 -15.31
CA GLU A 176 8.28 8.33 -14.86
C GLU A 176 8.46 8.76 -13.42
N LEU A 177 8.85 7.81 -12.56
CA LEU A 177 9.24 8.05 -11.18
C LEU A 177 10.76 8.02 -11.09
N SER A 178 11.35 9.13 -10.64
CA SER A 178 12.80 9.24 -10.47
C SER A 178 13.18 9.69 -9.05
N SER A 179 14.16 9.01 -8.46
CA SER A 179 14.73 9.39 -7.16
C SER A 179 16.24 9.26 -7.16
N LYS A 180 16.94 10.19 -6.47
CA LYS A 180 18.39 10.13 -6.28
C LYS A 180 18.81 9.25 -5.09
N LYS A 181 17.91 9.05 -4.12
CA LYS A 181 18.17 8.38 -2.84
C LYS A 181 16.94 7.59 -2.38
N ALA A 182 16.49 6.66 -3.21
CA ALA A 182 15.47 5.70 -2.83
C ALA A 182 16.05 4.59 -1.96
N ASN A 183 15.29 4.12 -0.98
CA ASN A 183 15.63 2.99 -0.13
C ASN A 183 15.47 1.69 -0.93
N LEU A 184 16.58 1.12 -1.38
CA LEU A 184 16.60 -0.08 -2.22
C LEU A 184 16.39 -1.37 -1.40
N LEU A 185 16.27 -1.28 -0.07
CA LEU A 185 15.83 -2.41 0.73
C LEU A 185 14.33 -2.55 0.52
N GLN A 186 13.99 -3.49 -0.35
CA GLN A 186 12.63 -3.87 -0.58
C GLN A 186 12.20 -4.86 0.50
N ASN A 187 11.16 -4.48 1.22
CA ASN A 187 10.76 -5.19 2.44
C ASN A 187 9.49 -6.04 2.22
N ILE A 188 8.85 -5.96 1.05
CA ILE A 188 7.55 -6.61 0.80
C ILE A 188 7.56 -7.31 -0.56
N ILE A 189 7.46 -8.64 -0.53
CA ILE A 189 7.33 -9.50 -1.70
C ILE A 189 5.84 -9.82 -1.91
N ARG A 190 5.35 -9.62 -3.13
CA ARG A 190 4.02 -10.03 -3.57
C ARG A 190 4.09 -11.49 -4.00
N TYR A 191 3.41 -12.35 -3.26
CA TYR A 191 3.20 -13.72 -3.69
C TYR A 191 1.95 -13.75 -4.58
N PRO A 192 2.07 -14.07 -5.88
CA PRO A 192 0.92 -14.13 -6.78
C PRO A 192 -0.01 -15.25 -6.32
N ILE A 193 -1.18 -14.87 -5.81
CA ILE A 193 -2.25 -15.76 -5.42
C ILE A 193 -3.33 -15.65 -6.49
N GLY A 194 -3.75 -16.80 -7.03
CA GLY A 194 -4.75 -16.85 -8.08
C GLY A 194 -4.33 -17.75 -9.23
N LYS A 195 -5.18 -17.82 -10.25
CA LYS A 195 -4.86 -18.42 -11.55
C LYS A 195 -5.19 -17.42 -12.63
N GLU A 196 -4.38 -17.43 -13.69
CA GLU A 196 -4.70 -16.68 -14.88
C GLU A 196 -6.05 -17.13 -15.44
N ILE A 197 -6.92 -16.18 -15.77
CA ILE A 197 -8.26 -16.45 -16.32
C ILE A 197 -8.63 -15.42 -17.39
N THR A 198 -9.31 -15.87 -18.43
CA THR A 198 -9.86 -15.01 -19.48
C THR A 198 -11.37 -14.89 -19.29
N LEU A 199 -11.85 -13.65 -19.24
CA LEU A 199 -13.25 -13.32 -19.02
C LEU A 199 -13.79 -12.54 -20.23
N LYS A 200 -15.02 -12.83 -20.63
CA LYS A 200 -15.75 -12.10 -21.68
C LYS A 200 -16.71 -11.12 -21.03
N ALA A 201 -17.35 -10.27 -21.83
CA ALA A 201 -18.46 -9.44 -21.37
C ALA A 201 -19.48 -10.25 -20.54
N GLY A 202 -19.83 -9.72 -19.37
CA GLY A 202 -20.59 -10.41 -18.33
C GLY A 202 -20.36 -9.80 -16.95
N ASN A 203 -21.07 -10.34 -15.97
CA ASN A 203 -21.03 -9.92 -14.57
C ASN A 203 -20.44 -11.06 -13.73
N TYR A 204 -19.45 -10.75 -12.91
CA TYR A 204 -18.70 -11.74 -12.14
C TYR A 204 -18.58 -11.32 -10.69
N ILE A 205 -18.59 -12.30 -9.78
CA ILE A 205 -18.37 -12.13 -8.35
C ILE A 205 -17.07 -12.85 -7.97
N CYS A 206 -16.15 -12.09 -7.40
CA CYS A 206 -14.91 -12.65 -6.88
C CYS A 206 -15.17 -13.60 -5.71
N GLY A 207 -14.50 -14.75 -5.68
CA GLY A 207 -14.75 -15.85 -4.75
C GLY A 207 -15.61 -16.96 -5.37
N ASP A 208 -16.58 -16.58 -6.20
CA ASP A 208 -17.50 -17.50 -6.88
C ASP A 208 -17.01 -17.81 -8.30
N ASP A 209 -16.83 -16.78 -9.14
CA ASP A 209 -16.46 -16.94 -10.54
C ASP A 209 -14.95 -17.02 -10.77
N PHE A 210 -14.16 -16.33 -9.93
CA PHE A 210 -12.70 -16.37 -9.95
C PHE A 210 -12.14 -16.14 -8.54
N LYS A 211 -10.93 -16.63 -8.27
CA LYS A 211 -10.34 -16.55 -6.93
C LYS A 211 -9.92 -15.13 -6.57
N SER A 212 -10.14 -14.72 -5.32
CA SER A 212 -9.56 -13.51 -4.74
C SER A 212 -8.04 -13.47 -4.88
N GLY A 213 -7.52 -12.27 -5.06
CA GLY A 213 -6.09 -12.04 -5.27
C GLY A 213 -5.83 -10.66 -5.84
N VAL A 214 -4.57 -10.40 -6.15
CA VAL A 214 -4.18 -9.19 -6.87
C VAL A 214 -3.86 -9.55 -8.31
N TYR A 215 -4.50 -8.88 -9.24
CA TYR A 215 -4.42 -9.16 -10.67
C TYR A 215 -4.10 -7.93 -11.50
N ASP A 216 -3.33 -8.14 -12.55
CA ASP A 216 -3.27 -7.23 -13.68
C ASP A 216 -4.48 -7.55 -14.58
N ILE A 217 -5.27 -6.53 -14.89
CA ILE A 217 -6.43 -6.61 -15.76
C ILE A 217 -5.99 -6.19 -17.16
N LYS A 218 -5.87 -7.15 -18.07
CA LYS A 218 -5.34 -6.92 -19.43
C LYS A 218 -6.43 -7.09 -20.47
N ARG A 219 -6.59 -6.11 -21.36
CA ARG A 219 -7.40 -6.30 -22.56
C ARG A 219 -6.77 -7.33 -23.48
N ILE A 220 -7.60 -8.24 -23.97
CA ILE A 220 -7.22 -9.20 -25.01
C ILE A 220 -7.79 -8.77 -26.36
N LYS A 221 -9.08 -8.43 -26.41
CA LYS A 221 -9.77 -8.01 -27.64
C LYS A 221 -10.95 -7.09 -27.33
N ASN A 222 -11.34 -6.33 -28.36
CA ASN A 222 -12.45 -5.39 -28.40
C ASN A 222 -12.27 -4.21 -27.43
N ARG A 223 -13.06 -3.15 -27.64
CA ARG A 223 -13.18 -2.03 -26.69
C ARG A 223 -14.33 -2.33 -25.73
N GLY A 224 -14.36 -1.64 -24.60
CA GLY A 224 -15.49 -1.71 -23.67
C GLY A 224 -15.08 -1.25 -22.28
N VAL A 225 -15.94 -1.50 -21.30
CA VAL A 225 -15.77 -0.99 -19.95
C VAL A 225 -15.51 -2.15 -19.00
N VAL A 226 -14.56 -1.96 -18.09
CA VAL A 226 -14.46 -2.76 -16.86
C VAL A 226 -15.07 -1.95 -15.73
N SER A 227 -16.07 -2.50 -15.05
CA SER A 227 -16.80 -1.85 -13.97
C SER A 227 -16.56 -2.60 -12.65
N PHE A 228 -16.45 -1.83 -11.59
CA PHE A 228 -16.37 -2.24 -10.19
C PHE A 228 -17.57 -1.62 -9.45
N ASP A 229 -17.77 -1.95 -8.17
CA ASP A 229 -18.96 -1.53 -7.41
C ASP A 229 -19.34 -0.05 -7.59
N ASP A 230 -18.36 0.86 -7.46
CA ASP A 230 -18.58 2.32 -7.53
C ASP A 230 -17.72 3.02 -8.59
N SER A 231 -17.07 2.29 -9.51
CA SER A 231 -16.15 2.88 -10.49
C SER A 231 -16.08 2.09 -11.79
N GLY A 232 -15.51 2.67 -12.84
CA GLY A 232 -15.27 1.96 -14.10
C GLY A 232 -14.15 2.61 -14.90
N GLU A 233 -13.58 1.82 -15.81
CA GLU A 233 -12.45 2.21 -16.64
C GLU A 233 -12.73 1.78 -18.09
N ASP A 234 -12.57 2.73 -19.02
CA ASP A 234 -12.80 2.52 -20.45
C ASP A 234 -11.54 1.92 -21.10
N PHE A 235 -11.64 0.66 -21.54
CA PHE A 235 -10.59 0.00 -22.28
C PHE A 235 -10.74 0.26 -23.77
N GLY A 236 -9.76 0.98 -24.33
CA GLY A 236 -9.73 1.34 -25.74
C GLY A 236 -8.97 0.35 -26.63
N SER A 237 -8.77 0.72 -27.89
CA SER A 237 -8.02 -0.06 -28.88
C SER A 237 -6.84 0.67 -29.50
N GLU A 238 -6.77 1.99 -29.34
CA GLU A 238 -5.68 2.80 -29.85
C GLU A 238 -4.50 2.82 -28.87
N ALA A 239 -3.32 3.23 -29.35
CA ALA A 239 -2.07 3.15 -28.58
C ALA A 239 -2.02 4.14 -27.39
N ASN A 240 -2.84 5.19 -27.44
CA ASN A 240 -2.99 6.20 -26.39
C ASN A 240 -4.17 5.89 -25.45
N GLU A 241 -4.83 4.75 -25.60
CA GLU A 241 -5.96 4.35 -24.76
C GLU A 241 -5.56 3.26 -23.77
N LEU A 242 -6.36 3.11 -22.71
CA LEU A 242 -6.10 2.15 -21.64
C LEU A 242 -6.19 0.71 -22.15
N GLU A 243 -5.11 -0.05 -21.95
CA GLU A 243 -5.01 -1.47 -22.32
C GLU A 243 -4.83 -2.42 -21.13
N GLU A 244 -4.30 -1.92 -20.01
CA GLU A 244 -3.98 -2.70 -18.82
C GLU A 244 -4.08 -1.85 -17.55
N ILE A 245 -4.75 -2.40 -16.53
CA ILE A 245 -4.70 -1.86 -15.15
C ILE A 245 -3.90 -2.84 -14.29
N LYS A 246 -2.82 -2.35 -13.68
CA LYS A 246 -1.95 -3.18 -12.84
C LYS A 246 -2.41 -3.26 -11.39
N ASN A 247 -2.10 -4.40 -10.76
CA ASN A 247 -2.19 -4.59 -9.33
C ASN A 247 -3.59 -4.32 -8.71
N TRP A 248 -4.66 -4.71 -9.42
CA TRP A 248 -6.01 -4.59 -8.88
C TRP A 248 -6.28 -5.66 -7.82
N LEU A 249 -6.66 -5.26 -6.61
CA LEU A 249 -7.02 -6.17 -5.54
C LEU A 249 -8.50 -6.54 -5.65
N PHE A 250 -8.77 -7.84 -5.80
CA PHE A 250 -10.11 -8.41 -5.67
C PHE A 250 -10.21 -9.21 -4.37
N LYS A 251 -11.15 -8.82 -3.51
CA LYS A 251 -11.57 -9.54 -2.31
C LYS A 251 -12.80 -10.39 -2.64
N ASN A 252 -13.09 -11.38 -1.80
CA ASN A 252 -14.32 -12.15 -1.94
C ASN A 252 -15.53 -11.22 -1.89
N ASN A 253 -16.51 -11.49 -2.75
CA ASN A 253 -17.72 -10.72 -3.01
C ASN A 253 -17.54 -9.39 -3.75
N ASP A 254 -16.31 -9.03 -4.16
CA ASP A 254 -16.12 -7.88 -5.05
C ASP A 254 -16.76 -8.14 -6.42
N TYR A 255 -17.46 -7.14 -6.95
CA TYR A 255 -18.05 -7.19 -8.28
C TYR A 255 -17.05 -6.85 -9.39
N LEU A 256 -17.17 -7.55 -10.51
CA LEU A 256 -16.46 -7.24 -11.76
C LEU A 256 -17.44 -7.33 -12.94
N GLY A 257 -17.80 -6.18 -13.50
CA GLY A 257 -18.58 -6.06 -14.72
C GLY A 257 -17.70 -5.86 -15.94
N ILE A 258 -18.04 -6.50 -17.05
CA ILE A 258 -17.34 -6.34 -18.34
C ILE A 258 -18.39 -6.09 -19.42
N SER A 259 -18.29 -4.99 -20.17
CA SER A 259 -19.27 -4.59 -21.18
C SER A 259 -18.63 -4.32 -22.56
N GLY A 260 -19.44 -3.94 -23.56
CA GLY A 260 -18.94 -3.58 -24.91
C GLY A 260 -18.41 -4.74 -25.75
N GLY A 261 -18.62 -5.99 -25.32
CA GLY A 261 -18.01 -7.17 -25.94
C GLY A 261 -16.52 -7.32 -25.63
N LEU A 262 -16.00 -6.55 -24.68
CA LEU A 262 -14.62 -6.61 -24.18
C LEU A 262 -14.28 -8.03 -23.71
N ILE A 263 -13.06 -8.46 -24.03
CA ILE A 263 -12.46 -9.69 -23.52
C ILE A 263 -11.20 -9.29 -22.76
N ILE A 264 -11.15 -9.64 -21.48
CA ILE A 264 -10.00 -9.36 -20.61
C ILE A 264 -9.33 -10.66 -20.16
N LYS A 265 -8.11 -10.52 -19.66
CA LYS A 265 -7.38 -11.54 -18.93
C LYS A 265 -6.99 -10.98 -17.57
N LEU A 266 -7.35 -11.70 -16.51
CA LEU A 266 -6.83 -11.45 -15.18
C LEU A 266 -5.56 -12.28 -15.01
N VAL A 267 -4.43 -11.62 -14.75
CA VAL A 267 -3.13 -12.26 -14.53
C VAL A 267 -2.68 -11.97 -13.09
N PRO A 268 -2.39 -12.97 -12.24
CA PRO A 268 -1.89 -12.72 -10.90
C PRO A 268 -0.67 -11.80 -10.92
N SER A 269 -0.77 -10.65 -10.26
CA SER A 269 0.26 -9.62 -10.31
C SER A 269 1.53 -10.07 -9.61
N LYS A 270 2.67 -9.61 -10.12
CA LYS A 270 3.99 -9.76 -9.50
C LYS A 270 4.50 -8.39 -9.06
N ASN A 271 5.49 -8.34 -8.18
CA ASN A 271 6.16 -7.08 -7.85
C ASN A 271 6.68 -6.40 -9.12
N ASN A 272 6.48 -5.09 -9.23
CA ASN A 272 7.03 -4.33 -10.37
C ASN A 272 8.54 -4.06 -10.27
N TYR A 273 9.10 -4.02 -9.05
CA TYR A 273 10.49 -3.57 -8.84
C TYR A 273 11.51 -4.71 -8.65
N ILE A 274 11.09 -5.92 -8.25
CA ILE A 274 11.98 -7.10 -8.20
C ILE A 274 11.87 -7.83 -9.53
N LYS A 275 12.97 -7.90 -10.26
CA LYS A 275 13.20 -8.96 -11.26
C LYS A 275 14.05 -10.05 -10.63
#